data_AF-A0A193SGQ6-F1
#
_entry.id   AF-A0A193SGQ6-F1
#
_cell.length_a   1.000
_cell.length_b   1.000
_cell.length_c   1.000
_cell.angle_alpha   90.00
_cell.angle_beta   90.00
_cell.angle_gamma   90.00
#
_symmetry.space_group_name_H-M   'P 1'
#
loop_
_entity.id
_entity.type
_entity.pdbx_description
1 polymer ?
#
loop_
_entity_poly.entity_id
_entity_poly.type
_entity_poly.pdbx_seq_one_letter_code
_entity_poly.pdbx_strand_id
1 'polypeptide(L)'
;MNNRRNDSDDLVLLGIAIAVIVVCLFVWKFSKAVSLDFHAGGRLLLGMIIGIAILCAGWWQENNYGSILTVKNVLPASLAAVWLGFWPALQQWGSVGLFFPGEVQDVEWWANGFTRWGVLLIIVLGGYSYVHRTRDGY
;
A
#
# COMPACT_ATOMS: atom_id res chain seq x y z
N MET A 1 -40.69 -15.57 15.68
CA MET A 1 -39.97 -15.39 14.39
C MET A 1 -38.73 -14.46 14.49
N ASN A 2 -38.24 -14.08 15.69
CA ASN A 2 -37.05 -13.24 15.85
C ASN A 2 -35.71 -14.01 15.99
N ASN A 3 -35.70 -15.25 16.51
CA ASN A 3 -34.45 -15.96 16.79
C ASN A 3 -33.61 -16.29 15.54
N ARG A 4 -34.24 -16.58 14.39
CA ARG A 4 -33.49 -16.93 13.17
C ARG A 4 -32.65 -15.78 12.61
N ARG A 5 -33.07 -14.52 12.76
CA ARG A 5 -32.27 -13.36 12.33
C ARG A 5 -31.09 -13.12 13.26
N ASN A 6 -31.30 -13.26 14.57
CA ASN A 6 -30.22 -13.06 15.54
C ASN A 6 -29.13 -14.14 15.42
N ASP A 7 -29.50 -15.41 15.17
CA ASP A 7 -28.53 -16.48 14.92
C ASP A 7 -27.74 -16.25 13.61
N SER A 8 -28.40 -15.77 12.55
CA SER A 8 -27.70 -15.44 11.31
C SER A 8 -26.79 -14.21 11.46
N ASP A 9 -27.22 -13.20 12.21
CA ASP A 9 -26.43 -11.99 12.46
C ASP A 9 -25.23 -12.29 13.37
N ASP A 10 -25.38 -13.18 14.36
CA ASP A 10 -24.29 -13.65 15.24
C ASP A 10 -23.29 -14.54 14.47
N LEU A 11 -23.77 -15.40 13.57
CA LEU A 11 -22.90 -16.16 12.66
C LEU A 11 -22.13 -15.25 11.68
N VAL A 12 -22.77 -14.20 11.16
CA VAL A 12 -22.11 -13.20 10.30
C VAL A 12 -21.08 -12.41 11.10
N LEU A 13 -21.41 -11.98 12.32
CA LEU A 13 -20.49 -11.28 13.22
C LEU A 13 -19.27 -12.16 13.57
N LEU A 14 -19.51 -13.43 13.90
CA LEU A 14 -18.46 -14.42 14.16
C LEU A 14 -17.57 -14.61 12.93
N GLY A 15 -18.17 -14.71 11.74
CA GLY A 15 -17.44 -14.82 10.48
C GLY A 15 -16.54 -13.61 10.22
N ILE A 16 -17.05 -12.40 10.45
CA ILE A 16 -16.26 -11.15 10.34
C ILE A 16 -15.13 -11.15 11.38
N ALA A 17 -15.41 -11.52 12.63
CA ALA A 17 -14.41 -11.56 13.69
C ALA A 17 -13.27 -12.53 13.35
N ILE A 18 -13.59 -13.74 12.86
CA ILE A 18 -12.59 -14.71 12.40
C ILE A 18 -11.79 -14.14 11.23
N ALA A 19 -12.44 -13.52 10.25
CA ALA A 19 -11.76 -12.90 9.12
C ALA A 19 -10.77 -11.82 9.58
N VAL A 20 -11.17 -10.95 10.51
CA VAL A 20 -10.31 -9.92 11.10
C VAL A 20 -9.12 -10.56 11.82
N ILE A 21 -9.33 -11.60 12.62
CA ILE A 21 -8.24 -12.31 13.32
C ILE A 21 -7.25 -12.90 12.32
N VAL A 22 -7.73 -13.56 11.27
CA VAL A 22 -6.88 -14.14 10.22
C VAL A 22 -6.05 -13.06 9.53
N VAL A 23 -6.66 -11.93 9.18
CA VAL A 23 -5.95 -10.78 8.58
C VAL A 23 -4.89 -10.24 9.54
N CYS A 24 -5.22 -10.05 10.82
CA CYS A 24 -4.26 -9.60 11.82
C CYS A 24 -3.09 -10.58 11.98
N LEU A 25 -3.36 -11.88 12.02
CA LEU A 25 -2.30 -12.90 12.10
C LEU A 25 -1.39 -12.88 10.87
N PHE A 26 -1.97 -12.70 9.68
CA PHE A 26 -1.21 -12.58 8.43
C PHE A 26 -0.31 -11.33 8.45
N VAL A 27 -0.86 -10.16 8.80
CA VAL A 27 -0.10 -8.91 8.93
C VAL A 27 1.01 -9.08 9.95
N TRP A 28 0.74 -9.74 11.08
CA TRP A 28 1.75 -10.00 12.10
C TRP A 28 2.87 -10.90 11.62
N LYS A 29 2.56 -12.04 10.97
CA LYS A 29 3.56 -12.95 10.39
C LYS A 29 4.42 -12.25 9.34
N PHE A 30 3.78 -11.49 8.47
CA PHE A 30 4.45 -10.68 7.46
C PHE A 30 5.38 -9.64 8.11
N SER A 31 4.88 -8.87 9.07
CA SER A 31 5.67 -7.83 9.77
C SER A 31 6.90 -8.45 10.45
N LYS A 32 6.75 -9.61 11.10
CA LYS A 32 7.89 -10.33 11.71
C LYS A 32 8.89 -10.84 10.69
N ALA A 33 8.45 -11.25 9.50
CA ALA A 33 9.35 -11.71 8.43
C ALA A 33 10.24 -10.57 7.88
N VAL A 34 9.72 -9.34 7.86
CA VAL A 34 10.45 -8.16 7.36
C VAL A 34 11.02 -7.29 8.49
N SER A 35 11.01 -7.80 9.73
CA SER A 35 11.49 -7.10 10.93
C SER A 35 10.86 -5.71 11.13
N LEU A 36 9.56 -5.61 10.85
CA LEU A 36 8.76 -4.40 11.01
C LEU A 36 7.79 -4.52 12.19
N ASP A 37 7.39 -3.39 12.76
CA ASP A 37 6.24 -3.35 13.67
C ASP A 37 4.93 -3.55 12.90
N PHE A 38 3.90 -3.97 13.63
CA PHE A 38 2.58 -4.24 13.09
C PHE A 38 1.99 -3.06 12.29
N HIS A 39 2.24 -1.82 12.74
CA HIS A 39 1.80 -0.62 12.05
C HIS A 39 2.50 -0.42 10.71
N ALA A 40 3.83 -0.59 10.67
CA ALA A 40 4.63 -0.40 9.47
C ALA A 40 4.39 -1.52 8.45
N GLY A 41 4.38 -2.77 8.90
CA GLY A 41 4.07 -3.92 8.04
C GLY A 41 2.63 -3.89 7.50
N GLY A 42 1.67 -3.42 8.29
CA GLY A 42 0.29 -3.22 7.85
C GLY A 42 0.17 -2.16 6.74
N ARG A 43 0.80 -1.00 6.90
CA ARG A 43 0.81 0.05 5.86
C ARG A 43 1.53 -0.37 4.58
N LEU A 44 2.61 -1.14 4.71
CA LEU A 44 3.31 -1.73 3.56
C LEU A 44 2.41 -2.67 2.78
N LEU A 45 1.76 -3.62 3.46
CA LEU A 45 0.81 -4.55 2.84
C LEU A 45 -0.34 -3.82 2.17
N LEU A 46 -0.90 -2.81 2.84
CA LEU A 46 -1.98 -1.99 2.29
C LEU A 46 -1.54 -1.26 1.02
N GLY A 47 -0.34 -0.65 1.00
CA GLY A 47 0.21 0.00 -0.19
C GLY A 47 0.42 -0.98 -1.35
N MET A 48 0.89 -2.20 -1.07
CA MET A 48 1.01 -3.25 -2.07
C MET A 48 -0.34 -3.70 -2.62
N ILE A 49 -1.32 -3.92 -1.75
CA ILE A 49 -2.69 -4.30 -2.14
C ILE A 49 -3.31 -3.21 -3.01
N ILE A 50 -3.20 -1.94 -2.63
CA ILE A 50 -3.71 -0.82 -3.43
C ILE A 50 -2.97 -0.75 -4.77
N GLY A 51 -1.64 -0.89 -4.78
CA GLY A 51 -0.86 -0.91 -6.02
C GLY A 51 -1.34 -2.00 -6.99
N ILE A 52 -1.54 -3.22 -6.49
CA ILE A 52 -2.07 -4.35 -7.26
C ILE A 52 -3.51 -4.05 -7.71
N ALA A 53 -4.37 -3.53 -6.83
CA ALA A 53 -5.75 -3.20 -7.17
C ALA A 53 -5.83 -2.15 -8.28
N ILE A 54 -4.96 -1.14 -8.28
CA ILE A 54 -4.86 -0.13 -9.35
C ILE A 54 -4.45 -0.79 -10.68
N LEU A 55 -3.50 -1.72 -10.66
CA LEU A 55 -3.09 -2.46 -11.86
C LEU A 55 -4.21 -3.37 -12.39
N CYS A 56 -4.88 -4.11 -11.50
CA CYS A 56 -6.04 -4.93 -11.86
C CYS A 56 -7.18 -4.11 -12.43
N ALA A 57 -7.45 -2.92 -11.86
CA ALA A 57 -8.45 -1.99 -12.37
C ALA A 57 -8.08 -1.49 -13.78
N GLY A 58 -6.80 -1.17 -14.02
CA GLY A 58 -6.33 -0.78 -15.35
C GLY A 58 -6.46 -1.91 -16.37
N TRP A 59 -6.08 -3.14 -15.99
CA TRP A 59 -6.21 -4.31 -16.86
C TRP A 59 -7.67 -4.64 -17.18
N TRP A 60 -8.55 -4.55 -16.18
CA TRP A 60 -9.99 -4.74 -16.37
C TRP A 60 -10.58 -3.68 -17.31
N GLN A 61 -10.20 -2.42 -17.15
CA GLN A 61 -10.71 -1.34 -17.99
C GLN A 61 -10.22 -1.48 -19.44
N GLU A 62 -8.97 -1.87 -19.62
CA GLU A 62 -8.37 -2.15 -20.94
C GLU A 62 -9.13 -3.25 -21.69
N ASN A 63 -9.49 -4.34 -21.01
CA ASN A 63 -10.20 -5.47 -21.61
C ASN A 63 -11.69 -5.21 -21.89
N ASN A 64 -12.35 -4.32 -21.12
CA ASN A 64 -13.81 -4.16 -21.19
C ASN A 64 -14.29 -2.86 -21.86
N TYR A 65 -13.53 -1.76 -21.78
CA TYR A 65 -14.05 -0.41 -22.13
C TYR A 65 -13.09 0.45 -22.98
N GLY A 66 -11.82 0.08 -23.13
CA GLY A 66 -10.86 0.71 -24.04
C GLY A 66 -10.09 1.96 -23.52
N SER A 67 -8.79 1.98 -23.85
CA SER A 67 -7.74 3.03 -23.96
C SER A 67 -7.48 4.10 -22.88
N ILE A 68 -8.45 4.55 -22.07
CA ILE A 68 -8.19 5.68 -21.16
C ILE A 68 -7.39 5.25 -19.92
N LEU A 69 -7.73 4.12 -19.29
CA LEU A 69 -7.07 3.58 -18.10
C LEU A 69 -6.36 2.25 -18.41
N THR A 70 -5.53 2.24 -19.45
CA THR A 70 -4.61 1.12 -19.76
C THR A 70 -3.68 0.83 -18.59
N VAL A 71 -3.21 -0.42 -18.44
CA VAL A 71 -2.21 -0.82 -17.43
C VAL A 71 -1.00 0.14 -17.42
N LYS A 72 -0.56 0.57 -18.60
CA LYS A 72 0.55 1.54 -18.78
C LYS A 72 0.29 2.90 -18.11
N ASN A 73 -0.93 3.40 -18.12
CA ASN A 73 -1.29 4.73 -17.59
C ASN A 73 -1.48 4.71 -16.06
N VAL A 74 -1.87 3.56 -15.52
CA VAL A 74 -2.09 3.39 -14.07
C VAL A 74 -0.83 2.94 -13.35
N LEU A 75 0.22 2.53 -14.07
CA LEU A 75 1.49 2.06 -13.52
C LEU A 75 2.22 3.12 -12.66
N PRO A 76 2.31 4.40 -13.06
CA PRO A 76 2.88 5.43 -12.18
C PRO A 76 2.08 5.61 -10.89
N ALA A 77 0.74 5.51 -10.97
CA ALA A 77 -0.14 5.62 -9.81
C ALA A 77 -0.06 4.42 -8.87
N SER A 78 0.04 3.20 -9.41
CA SER A 78 0.23 2.00 -8.60
C SER A 78 1.57 2.03 -7.87
N LEU A 79 2.64 2.43 -8.56
CA LEU A 79 3.96 2.57 -7.96
C LEU A 79 3.98 3.65 -6.86
N ALA A 80 3.28 4.77 -7.07
CA ALA A 80 3.14 5.81 -6.05
C ALA A 80 2.39 5.30 -4.80
N ALA A 81 1.34 4.50 -4.98
CA ALA A 81 0.61 3.89 -3.87
C ALA A 81 1.49 2.91 -3.07
N VAL A 82 2.27 2.08 -3.76
CA VAL A 82 3.25 1.18 -3.12
C VAL A 82 4.30 2.00 -2.37
N TRP A 83 4.87 3.03 -2.99
CA TRP A 83 5.87 3.90 -2.36
C TRP A 83 5.36 4.55 -1.06
N LEU A 84 4.12 5.04 -1.06
CA LEU A 84 3.50 5.61 0.14
C LEU A 84 3.28 4.58 1.24
N GLY A 85 2.86 3.36 0.90
CA GLY A 85 2.75 2.27 1.87
C GLY A 85 4.11 1.76 2.37
N PHE A 86 5.15 1.86 1.54
CA PHE A 86 6.53 1.50 1.87
C PHE A 86 7.20 2.49 2.83
N TRP A 87 6.69 3.72 2.92
CA TRP A 87 7.30 4.77 3.73
C TRP A 87 7.51 4.44 5.21
N PRO A 88 6.52 3.92 5.96
CA PRO A 88 6.71 3.58 7.38
C PRO A 88 7.73 2.47 7.58
N ALA A 89 7.90 1.56 6.61
CA ALA A 89 8.91 0.52 6.67
C ALA A 89 10.32 1.11 6.50
N LEU A 90 10.51 2.04 5.56
CA LEU A 90 11.76 2.79 5.40
C LEU A 90 12.14 3.57 6.66
N GLN A 91 11.16 4.19 7.31
CA GLN A 91 11.37 4.92 8.56
C GLN A 91 11.89 3.99 9.68
N GLN A 92 11.39 2.75 9.74
CA GLN A 92 11.88 1.77 10.71
C GLN A 92 13.27 1.24 10.36
N TRP A 93 13.52 0.87 9.11
CA TRP A 93 14.85 0.39 8.70
C TRP A 93 15.92 1.48 8.73
N GLY A 94 15.53 2.72 8.48
CA GLY A 94 16.43 3.87 8.49
C GLY A 94 16.55 4.52 9.87
N SER A 95 15.90 3.97 10.89
CA SER A 95 16.02 4.52 12.24
C SER A 95 17.43 4.34 12.79
N VAL A 96 17.99 5.43 13.31
CA VAL A 96 19.33 5.47 13.92
C VAL A 96 19.18 5.73 15.41
N GLY A 97 19.70 4.82 16.24
CA GLY A 97 19.73 4.96 17.69
C GLY A 97 18.57 4.32 18.46
N LEU A 98 18.56 4.54 19.78
CA LEU A 98 17.54 4.04 20.70
C LEU A 98 16.27 4.89 20.60
N PHE A 99 15.12 4.23 20.56
CA PHE A 99 13.82 4.92 20.54
C PHE A 99 13.52 5.53 21.92
N PHE A 100 13.46 6.86 21.98
CA PHE A 100 12.99 7.59 23.16
C PHE A 100 11.59 8.18 22.90
N PRO A 101 10.58 7.84 23.72
CA PRO A 101 9.23 8.38 23.55
C PRO A 101 9.24 9.91 23.67
N GLY A 102 8.86 10.61 22.60
CA GLY A 102 8.78 12.08 22.56
C GLY A 102 9.90 12.79 21.80
N GLU A 103 10.94 12.07 21.38
CA GLU A 103 11.98 12.61 20.50
C GLU A 103 11.68 12.33 19.03
N VAL A 104 12.05 13.27 18.16
CA VAL A 104 12.11 13.03 16.72
C VAL A 104 13.25 12.05 16.51
N GLN A 105 12.90 10.80 16.21
CA GLN A 105 13.89 9.76 15.94
C GLN A 105 14.78 10.21 14.78
N ASP A 106 16.09 10.19 14.98
CA ASP A 106 17.04 10.44 13.89
C ASP A 106 16.93 9.30 12.90
N VAL A 107 16.71 9.66 11.64
CA VAL A 107 16.50 8.73 10.54
C VAL A 107 17.50 9.05 9.46
N GLU A 108 18.09 7.99 8.90
CA GLU A 108 19.04 8.09 7.80
C GLU A 108 18.48 8.97 6.67
N TRP A 109 19.38 9.67 5.98
CA TRP A 109 19.03 10.66 4.96
C TRP A 109 18.13 10.08 3.85
N TRP A 110 18.24 8.78 3.56
CA TRP A 110 17.43 8.07 2.55
C TRP A 110 16.01 7.76 3.03
N ALA A 111 15.75 7.76 4.33
CA ALA A 111 14.43 7.57 4.94
C ALA A 111 13.83 8.88 5.50
N ASN A 112 14.42 10.03 5.17
CA ASN A 112 13.92 11.34 5.60
C ASN A 112 12.69 11.79 4.79
N GLY A 113 11.81 12.62 5.36
CA GLY A 113 10.62 13.16 4.68
C GLY A 113 10.91 13.85 3.33
N PHE A 114 12.13 14.34 3.10
CA PHE A 114 12.55 14.85 1.79
C PHE A 114 12.56 13.75 0.71
N THR A 115 13.12 12.57 0.99
CA THR A 115 13.13 11.46 0.02
C THR A 115 11.73 10.88 -0.19
N ARG A 116 10.86 10.92 0.83
CA ARG A 116 9.44 10.56 0.67
C ARG A 116 8.80 11.29 -0.49
N TRP A 117 8.85 12.62 -0.44
CA TRP A 117 8.16 13.47 -1.40
C TRP A 117 8.95 13.62 -2.69
N GLY A 118 10.29 13.64 -2.62
CA GLY A 118 11.16 13.70 -3.79
C GLY A 118 11.01 12.47 -4.69
N VAL A 119 11.08 11.26 -4.12
CA VAL A 119 10.88 10.02 -4.89
C VAL A 119 9.45 9.91 -5.39
N LEU A 120 8.45 10.31 -4.59
CA LEU A 120 7.06 10.33 -5.04
C LEU A 120 6.86 11.25 -6.25
N LEU A 121 7.46 12.43 -6.22
CA LEU A 121 7.43 13.39 -7.33
C LEU A 121 8.10 12.80 -8.57
N ILE A 122 9.24 12.12 -8.42
CA ILE A 122 9.92 11.42 -9.53
C ILE A 122 9.04 10.30 -10.09
N ILE A 123 8.40 9.49 -9.24
CA ILE A 123 7.52 8.39 -9.68
C ILE A 123 6.33 8.96 -10.47
N VAL A 124 5.66 9.98 -9.95
CA VAL A 124 4.48 10.56 -10.60
C VAL A 124 4.87 11.35 -11.84
N LEU A 125 5.69 12.40 -11.70
CA LEU A 125 6.02 13.25 -12.84
C LEU A 125 6.90 12.54 -13.86
N GLY A 126 7.91 11.80 -13.41
CA GLY A 126 8.78 11.02 -14.29
C GLY A 126 8.03 9.87 -14.95
N GLY A 127 7.23 9.13 -14.20
CA GLY A 127 6.40 8.04 -14.72
C GLY A 127 5.38 8.52 -15.75
N TYR A 128 4.62 9.59 -15.46
CA TYR A 128 3.68 10.14 -16.43
C TYR A 128 4.36 10.81 -17.62
N SER A 129 5.52 11.46 -17.43
CA SER A 129 6.32 12.00 -18.55
C SER A 129 6.80 10.89 -19.49
N TYR A 130 7.22 9.75 -18.94
CA TYR A 130 7.60 8.59 -19.74
C TYR A 130 6.40 8.04 -20.51
N VAL A 131 5.27 7.83 -19.83
CA VAL A 131 4.03 7.34 -20.48
C VAL A 131 3.61 8.28 -21.61
N HIS A 132 3.63 9.59 -21.39
CA HIS A 132 3.29 10.60 -22.39
C HIS A 132 4.22 10.54 -23.61
N ARG A 133 5.54 10.45 -23.40
CA ARG A 133 6.50 10.29 -24.52
C ARG A 133 6.28 9.01 -25.31
N THR A 134 5.89 7.93 -24.66
CA THR A 134 5.59 6.65 -25.34
C THR A 134 4.20 6.61 -26.01
N ARG A 135 3.33 7.58 -25.75
CA ARG A 135 2.04 7.74 -26.43
C ARG A 135 2.16 8.59 -27.70
N ASP A 136 3.02 9.60 -27.69
CA ASP A 136 3.16 10.56 -28.80
C ASP A 136 4.39 10.29 -29.69
N GLY A 137 5.24 9.34 -29.31
CA GLY A 137 6.29 8.84 -30.19
C GLY A 137 5.70 7.91 -31.25
N TYR A 138 5.74 8.36 -32.51
CA TYR A 138 5.50 7.62 -33.75
C TYR A 138 5.88 6.14 -33.71
#